data_AF-A0A7C6K9Y5-F1
#
_entry.id   AF-A0A7C6K9Y5-F1
#
_cell.length_a   1.000
_cell.length_b   1.000
_cell.length_c   1.000
_cell.angle_alpha   90.00
_cell.angle_beta   90.00
_cell.angle_gamma   90.00
#
_symmetry.space_group_name_H-M   'P 1'
#
loop_
_entity.id
_entity.type
_entity.pdbx_description
1 polymer ?
#
loop_
_entity_poly.entity_id
_entity_poly.type
_entity_poly.pdbx_seq_one_letter_code
_entity_poly.pdbx_strand_id
1 'polypeptide(L)' 'MKEIMQSDVEAKYGNERAGDIKDSFFSINKAREKLNWSPQYRLEEGLYETITYYKELFMEEVIDEIAVAEEDG' A
#
# COMPACT_ATOMS: atom_id res chain seq x y z
N MET A 1 8.73 2.46 -3.74
CA MET A 1 7.86 3.33 -2.92
C MET A 1 8.07 4.81 -3.20
N LYS A 2 9.22 5.43 -2.88
CA LYS A 2 9.46 6.86 -3.19
C LYS A 2 9.15 7.24 -4.64
N GLU A 3 9.64 6.44 -5.59
CA GLU A 3 9.40 6.63 -7.04
C GLU A 3 7.91 6.51 -7.41
N ILE A 4 7.26 5.41 -6.99
CA ILE A 4 5.84 5.14 -7.27
C ILE A 4 4.93 6.22 -6.66
N MET A 5 5.28 6.71 -5.48
CA MET A 5 4.52 7.75 -4.77
C MET A 5 4.92 9.18 -5.17
N GLN A 6 6.02 9.37 -5.90
CA GLN A 6 6.65 10.67 -6.16
C GLN A 6 6.84 11.49 -4.86
N SER A 7 7.44 10.85 -3.85
CA SER A 7 7.55 11.41 -2.50
C SER A 7 9.00 11.55 -2.05
N ASP A 8 9.31 12.71 -1.47
CA ASP A 8 10.60 13.03 -0.85
C ASP A 8 10.65 12.67 0.66
N VAL A 9 9.68 11.90 1.17
CA VAL A 9 9.66 11.50 2.58
C VAL A 9 10.84 10.59 2.91
N GLU A 10 11.68 11.02 3.85
CA GLU A 10 12.84 10.27 4.29
C GLU A 10 12.53 9.22 5.38
N ALA A 11 13.19 8.07 5.28
CA ALA A 11 13.06 6.99 6.26
C ALA A 11 13.77 7.37 7.57
N LYS A 12 13.08 7.15 8.71
CA LYS A 12 13.66 7.32 10.06
C LYS A 12 13.92 5.95 10.67
N TYR A 13 15.19 5.62 10.87
CA TYR A 13 15.60 4.33 11.45
C TYR A 13 15.59 4.41 12.97
N GLY A 14 14.85 3.49 13.61
CA GLY A 14 14.80 3.32 15.05
C GLY A 14 15.35 1.95 15.47
N ASN A 15 15.22 1.64 16.76
CA ASN A 15 15.59 0.33 17.29
C ASN A 15 14.72 -0.78 16.69
N GLU A 16 15.30 -1.99 16.60
CA GLU A 16 14.55 -3.19 16.21
C GLU A 16 13.38 -3.42 17.17
N ARG A 17 12.22 -3.82 16.61
CA ARG A 17 11.05 -4.14 17.43
C ARG A 17 11.21 -5.56 17.99
N ALA A 18 11.03 -5.70 19.29
CA ALA A 18 11.11 -7.00 19.94
C ALA A 18 10.06 -7.94 19.36
N GLY A 19 10.51 -9.09 18.84
CA GLY A 19 9.65 -10.10 18.22
C GLY A 19 9.63 -10.08 16.69
N ASP A 20 10.26 -9.11 16.03
CA ASP A 20 10.38 -9.11 14.57
C ASP A 20 11.27 -10.26 14.08
N ILE A 21 10.77 -11.00 13.08
CA ILE A 21 11.56 -11.99 12.34
C ILE A 21 12.19 -11.29 11.15
N LYS A 22 13.52 -11.32 11.07
CA LYS A 22 14.30 -10.59 10.05
C LYS A 22 14.03 -11.05 8.62
N ASP A 23 14.05 -12.36 8.41
CA ASP A 23 13.95 -12.98 7.10
C ASP A 23 12.77 -13.96 7.10
N SER A 24 11.65 -13.55 6.49
CA SER A 24 10.41 -14.35 6.44
C SER A 24 9.96 -14.54 5.00
N PHE A 25 10.09 -15.77 4.51
CA PHE A 25 9.71 -16.18 3.16
C PHE A 25 8.89 -17.47 3.21
N PHE A 26 8.03 -17.69 2.22
CA PHE A 26 7.24 -18.92 2.10
C PHE A 26 7.38 -19.54 0.71
N SER A 27 7.26 -20.86 0.64
CA SER A 27 7.19 -21.59 -0.63
C SER A 27 5.74 -21.70 -1.11
N ILE A 28 5.52 -21.45 -2.39
CA ILE A 28 4.21 -21.57 -3.04
C ILE A 28 3.94 -22.95 -3.64
N ASN A 29 4.88 -23.89 -3.52
CA ASN A 29 4.83 -25.18 -4.22
C ASN A 29 3.54 -25.95 -3.92
N LYS A 30 3.14 -26.02 -2.65
CA LYS A 30 1.92 -26.75 -2.23
C LYS A 30 0.66 -26.17 -2.86
N ALA A 31 0.54 -24.85 -2.94
CA ALA A 31 -0.62 -24.19 -3.56
C ALA A 31 -0.64 -24.43 -5.08
N ARG A 32 0.51 -24.35 -5.74
CA ARG A 32 0.64 -24.68 -7.17
C ARG A 32 0.22 -26.11 -7.46
N GLU A 33 0.72 -27.08 -6.69
CA GLU A 33 0.46 -28.50 -6.93
C GLU A 33 -0.98 -28.93 -6.61
N LYS A 34 -1.56 -28.39 -5.53
CA LYS A 34 -2.87 -28.85 -5.04
C LYS A 34 -4.04 -28.05 -5.57
N LEU A 35 -3.83 -26.78 -5.88
CA LEU A 35 -4.89 -25.84 -6.26
C LEU A 35 -4.71 -25.29 -7.68
N ASN A 36 -3.65 -25.69 -8.39
CA ASN A 36 -3.26 -25.09 -9.66
C ASN A 36 -3.17 -23.55 -9.58
N TRP A 37 -2.77 -23.04 -8.41
CA TRP A 37 -2.73 -21.62 -8.13
C TRP A 37 -1.37 -21.02 -8.53
N SER A 38 -1.38 -19.83 -9.11
CA SER A 38 -0.18 -19.02 -9.34
C SER A 38 -0.44 -17.55 -8.97
N PRO A 39 0.60 -16.80 -8.56
CA PRO A 39 0.45 -15.36 -8.34
C PRO A 39 0.03 -14.67 -9.63
N GLN A 40 -0.95 -13.78 -9.54
CA GLN A 40 -1.46 -13.01 -10.68
C GLN A 40 -0.91 -11.60 -10.76
N TYR A 41 -0.32 -11.12 -9.66
CA TYR A 41 0.21 -9.78 -9.52
C TYR A 41 1.68 -9.83 -9.15
N ARG A 42 2.44 -8.92 -9.75
CA ARG A 42 3.75 -8.52 -9.26
C ARG A 42 3.58 -7.54 -8.10
N LEU A 43 4.64 -7.40 -7.30
CA LEU A 43 4.63 -6.49 -6.15
C LEU A 43 4.34 -5.04 -6.58
N GLU A 44 4.94 -4.60 -7.68
CA GLU A 44 4.79 -3.23 -8.18
C GLU A 44 3.34 -2.93 -8.58
N GLU A 45 2.67 -3.88 -9.26
CA GLU A 45 1.27 -3.75 -9.68
C GLU A 45 0.35 -3.57 -8.47
N GLY A 46 0.50 -4.43 -7.45
CA GLY A 46 -0.28 -4.32 -6.21
C GLY A 46 -0.01 -3.02 -5.44
N LEU A 47 1.23 -2.52 -5.46
CA LEU A 47 1.57 -1.23 -4.86
C LEU A 47 0.93 -0.06 -5.59
N TYR A 48 0.89 -0.06 -6.93
CA TYR A 48 0.19 0.95 -7.70
C TYR A 48 -1.30 0.99 -7.37
N GLU A 49 -1.98 -0.16 -7.38
CA GLU A 49 -3.41 -0.22 -7.05
C GLU A 49 -3.70 0.28 -5.63
N THR A 50 -2.87 -0.12 -4.66
CA THR A 50 -3.00 0.31 -3.26
C THR A 50 -2.85 1.82 -3.12
N ILE A 51 -1.84 2.41 -3.77
CA ILE A 51 -1.59 3.85 -3.70
C ILE A 51 -2.74 4.62 -4.37
N THR A 52 -3.23 4.15 -5.51
CA THR A 52 -4.38 4.76 -6.21
C THR A 52 -5.61 4.76 -5.31
N TYR A 53 -5.94 3.62 -4.69
CA TYR A 53 -7.07 3.52 -3.78
C TYR A 53 -7.01 4.55 -2.63
N TYR A 54 -5.87 4.67 -1.95
CA TYR A 54 -5.74 5.65 -0.87
C TYR A 54 -5.77 7.10 -1.37
N LYS A 55 -5.23 7.37 -2.56
CA LYS A 55 -5.32 8.70 -3.16
C LYS A 55 -6.77 9.09 -3.44
N GLU A 56 -7.56 8.18 -4.00
CA GLU A 56 -8.98 8.39 -4.26
C GLU A 56 -9.75 8.61 -2.96
N LEU A 57 -9.57 7.72 -1.97
CA LEU A 57 -10.21 7.81 -0.66
C LEU A 57 -9.98 9.17 0.02
N PHE A 58 -8.72 9.63 0.07
CA PHE A 58 -8.41 10.92 0.72
C PHE A 58 -8.66 12.15 -0.17
N MET A 59 -8.79 12.01 -1.50
CA MET A 59 -9.23 13.11 -2.36
C MET A 59 -10.74 13.34 -2.24
N GLU A 60 -11.54 12.28 -2.11
CA GLU A 60 -12.98 12.40 -1.86
C GLU A 60 -13.27 13.11 -0.53
N GLU A 61 -12.57 12.74 0.55
CA GLU A 61 -12.70 13.42 1.85
C GLU A 61 -12.38 14.93 1.77
N VAL A 62 -11.34 15.32 1.02
CA VAL A 62 -10.96 16.73 0.85
C VAL A 62 -12.00 17.51 0.03
N ILE A 63 -12.61 16.89 -0.98
CA ILE A 63 -13.67 17.51 -1.78
C ILE A 63 -14.92 17.72 -0.92
N ASP A 64 -15.30 16.76 -0.10
CA ASP A 64 -16.44 16.86 0.81
C ASP A 64 -16.21 17.98 1.86
N GLU A 65 -14.99 18.11 2.41
CA GLU A 65 -14.65 19.20 3.34
C GLU A 65 -14.75 20.60 2.70
N ILE A 66 -14.30 20.75 1.44
CA ILE A 66 -14.39 22.02 0.71
C ILE A 66 -15.85 22.36 0.39
N ALA A 67 -16.64 21.38 -0.07
CA ALA A 67 -18.04 21.59 -0.43
C ALA A 67 -18.88 22.06 0.77
N VAL A 68 -18.63 21.52 1.96
CA VAL A 68 -19.29 21.99 3.21
C VAL A 68 -18.87 23.41 3.57
N ALA A 69 -17.62 23.79 3.34
CA ALA A 69 -17.11 25.12 3.68
C ALA A 69 -17.66 26.25 2.77
N GLU A 70 -18.10 25.96 1.54
CA GLU A 70 -18.65 26.95 0.61
C GLU A 70 -20.16 27.23 0.82
N GLU A 71 -20.90 26.34 1.49
CA GLU A 71 -22.34 26.54 1.76
C GLU A 71 -22.64 27.43 2.98
N ASP A 72 -21.66 27.63 3.86
CA ASP A 72 -21.79 28.38 5.11
C ASP A 72 -21.30 29.85 5.04
N GLY A 73 -20.97 30.38 3.85
CA GLY A 73 -20.46 31.75 3.61
C GLY A 73 -21.35 32.62 2.74
#